data_AF-A0A7W3X5N0-F1
#
_entry.id   AF-A0A7W3X5N0-F1
#
_cell.length_a   1.000
_cell.length_b   1.000
_cell.length_c   1.000
_cell.angle_alpha   90.00
_cell.angle_beta   90.00
_cell.angle_gamma   90.00
#
_symmetry.space_group_name_H-M   'P 1'
#
loop_
_entity.id
_entity.type
_entity.pdbx_description
1 polymer ?
#
loop_
_entity_poly.entity_id
_entity_poly.type
_entity_poly.pdbx_seq_one_letter_code
_entity_poly.pdbx_strand_id
1 'polypeptide(L)'
;MRAVVCSLLVIGAMNLAGCAATPNTFATKIKAQGEQHLDLSQQWEQGLKDVNNAKALLTSGQKLISEGKTEIFEGEKLITEARAEAQRQRNVFIAKAGSLSGAQSGIHATKLTEILEDIADLWEDADEKFVDGKELIEEGNTKVAEGESALQQGQTMLGNGRSRMQQAETKYQERTGQGLVEQMHIEEQSRNF
;
A
#
# COMPACT_ATOMS: atom_id res chain seq x y z
N MET A 1 -57.46 -59.11 22.39
CA MET A 1 -56.27 -59.29 21.52
C MET A 1 -56.50 -58.58 20.20
N ARG A 2 -55.52 -57.78 19.74
CA ARG A 2 -55.40 -57.04 18.45
C ARG A 2 -56.25 -55.75 18.38
N ALA A 3 -55.72 -54.60 18.79
CA ALA A 3 -54.77 -53.69 18.11
C ALA A 3 -55.43 -52.87 16.98
N VAL A 4 -55.88 -51.65 17.34
CA VAL A 4 -56.17 -50.54 16.41
C VAL A 4 -55.62 -49.28 17.08
N VAL A 5 -54.50 -48.76 16.59
CA VAL A 5 -54.00 -47.42 16.91
C VAL A 5 -53.73 -46.75 15.57
N CYS A 6 -54.58 -45.76 15.28
CA CYS A 6 -54.47 -44.86 14.15
C CYS A 6 -53.69 -43.60 14.55
N SER A 7 -52.86 -43.14 13.62
CA SER A 7 -52.72 -41.71 13.26
C SER A 7 -51.94 -40.78 14.21
N LEU A 8 -50.69 -40.44 13.84
CA LEU A 8 -50.35 -39.26 13.03
C LEU A 8 -48.88 -38.87 13.22
N LEU A 9 -48.12 -38.98 12.15
CA LEU A 9 -46.74 -38.50 11.98
C LEU A 9 -46.78 -37.01 11.62
N VAL A 10 -46.27 -36.14 12.50
CA VAL A 10 -45.91 -34.76 12.18
C VAL A 10 -44.42 -34.60 12.49
N ILE A 11 -43.58 -34.70 11.47
CA ILE A 11 -42.16 -34.33 11.57
C ILE A 11 -42.10 -32.83 11.32
N GLY A 12 -41.87 -32.09 12.41
CA GLY A 12 -41.66 -30.64 12.38
C GLY A 12 -40.35 -30.29 11.67
N ALA A 13 -40.44 -29.37 10.72
CA ALA A 13 -39.31 -28.71 10.09
C ALA A 13 -38.55 -27.88 11.15
N MET A 14 -37.30 -28.25 11.41
CA MET A 14 -36.37 -27.41 12.15
C MET A 14 -35.97 -26.22 11.28
N ASN A 15 -36.45 -25.03 11.65
CA ASN A 15 -35.98 -23.77 11.10
C ASN A 15 -34.56 -23.49 11.63
N LEU A 16 -33.59 -23.48 10.71
CA LEU A 16 -32.28 -22.89 10.93
C LEU A 16 -32.42 -21.37 10.88
N ALA A 17 -32.63 -20.72 12.02
CA ALA A 17 -32.43 -19.29 12.15
C ALA A 17 -30.93 -19.03 12.32
N GLY A 18 -30.26 -18.68 11.23
CA GLY A 18 -28.92 -18.12 11.26
C GLY A 18 -28.96 -16.72 11.87
N CYS A 19 -28.74 -16.63 13.18
CA CYS A 19 -28.53 -15.34 13.85
C CYS A 19 -27.20 -14.75 13.39
N ALA A 20 -27.28 -13.81 12.43
CA ALA A 20 -26.23 -12.82 12.26
C ALA A 20 -26.14 -12.02 13.57
N ALA A 21 -25.14 -12.33 14.40
CA ALA A 21 -24.88 -11.58 15.62
C ALA A 21 -24.58 -10.12 15.22
N THR A 22 -25.49 -9.22 15.53
CA THR A 22 -25.27 -7.78 15.33
C THR A 22 -24.08 -7.38 16.19
N PRO A 23 -23.06 -6.71 15.63
CA PRO A 23 -21.90 -6.31 16.41
C PRO A 23 -22.33 -5.37 17.54
N ASN A 24 -22.01 -5.77 18.77
CA ASN A 24 -22.24 -5.01 20.01
C ASN A 24 -21.27 -3.82 20.07
N THR A 25 -21.48 -2.82 19.22
CA THR A 25 -20.72 -1.56 19.26
C THR A 25 -21.39 -0.55 20.19
N PHE A 26 -20.62 0.42 20.69
CA PHE A 26 -21.15 1.57 21.44
C PHE A 26 -22.34 2.23 20.72
N ALA A 27 -22.20 2.48 19.42
CA ALA A 27 -23.28 3.04 18.60
C ALA A 27 -24.56 2.18 18.64
N THR A 28 -24.42 0.86 18.46
CA THR A 28 -25.57 -0.08 18.52
C THR A 28 -26.26 -0.04 19.89
N LYS A 29 -25.47 0.00 20.98
CA LYS A 29 -25.98 0.03 22.35
C LYS A 29 -26.70 1.35 22.67
N ILE A 30 -26.11 2.46 22.27
CA ILE A 30 -26.70 3.79 22.48
C ILE A 30 -27.98 3.96 21.66
N LYS A 31 -27.96 3.55 20.40
CA LYS A 31 -29.14 3.62 19.53
C LYS A 31 -30.31 2.80 20.09
N ALA A 32 -30.03 1.68 20.75
CA ALA A 32 -31.04 0.86 21.43
C ALA A 32 -31.62 1.52 22.70
N GLN A 33 -30.94 2.49 23.31
CA GLN A 33 -31.39 3.20 24.51
C GLN A 33 -32.29 4.43 24.20
N GLY A 34 -32.66 4.63 22.94
CA GLY A 34 -33.68 5.60 22.52
C GLY A 34 -33.13 6.86 21.88
N GLU A 35 -34.06 7.67 21.34
CA GLU A 35 -33.77 8.85 20.49
C GLU A 35 -32.88 9.91 21.16
N GLN A 36 -32.90 10.00 22.48
CA GLN A 36 -32.15 10.97 23.29
C GLN A 36 -30.61 10.89 23.16
N HIS A 37 -30.08 9.83 22.55
CA HIS A 37 -28.64 9.64 22.35
C HIS A 37 -28.26 9.34 20.89
N LEU A 38 -29.19 9.50 19.95
CA LEU A 38 -28.94 9.22 18.53
C LEU A 38 -27.77 10.06 17.98
N ASP A 39 -27.62 11.29 18.45
CA ASP A 39 -26.52 12.20 18.08
C ASP A 39 -25.14 11.65 18.48
N LEU A 40 -25.05 10.97 19.63
CA LEU A 40 -23.82 10.38 20.13
C LEU A 40 -23.48 9.09 19.37
N SER A 41 -24.50 8.27 19.06
CA SER A 41 -24.34 7.09 18.20
C SER A 41 -23.81 7.49 16.82
N GLN A 42 -24.37 8.54 16.20
CA GLN A 42 -23.94 9.03 14.90
C GLN A 42 -22.51 9.60 14.93
N GLN A 43 -22.15 10.36 15.97
CA GLN A 43 -20.78 10.85 16.17
C GLN A 43 -19.79 9.70 16.27
N TRP A 44 -20.12 8.65 17.02
CA TRP A 44 -19.28 7.46 17.13
C TRP A 44 -19.13 6.73 15.79
N GLU A 45 -20.24 6.49 15.08
CA GLU A 45 -20.22 5.84 13.76
C GLU A 45 -19.35 6.62 12.76
N GLN A 46 -19.47 7.95 12.75
CA GLN A 46 -18.61 8.78 11.90
C GLN A 46 -17.14 8.67 12.31
N GLY A 47 -16.83 8.66 13.62
CA GLY A 47 -15.46 8.48 14.08
C GLY A 47 -14.88 7.10 13.71
N LEU A 48 -15.70 6.04 13.79
CA LEU A 48 -15.32 4.70 13.35
C LEU A 48 -15.06 4.66 11.84
N LYS A 49 -15.87 5.36 11.04
CA LYS A 49 -15.65 5.51 9.60
C LYS A 49 -14.33 6.23 9.32
N ASP A 50 -14.04 7.32 10.03
CA ASP A 50 -12.78 8.06 9.91
C ASP A 50 -11.58 7.15 10.25
N VAL A 51 -11.67 6.37 11.34
CA VAL A 51 -10.63 5.39 11.72
C VAL A 51 -10.42 4.33 10.62
N ASN A 52 -11.48 3.82 10.00
CA ASN A 52 -11.37 2.82 8.95
C ASN A 52 -10.76 3.39 7.67
N ASN A 53 -11.18 4.59 7.27
CA ASN A 53 -10.58 5.31 6.13
C ASN A 53 -9.10 5.63 6.38
N ALA A 54 -8.76 6.04 7.61
CA ALA A 54 -7.39 6.27 8.01
C ALA A 54 -6.52 5.01 7.86
N LYS A 55 -7.00 3.83 8.29
CA LYS A 55 -6.28 2.56 8.09
C LYS A 55 -6.03 2.25 6.62
N ALA A 56 -6.99 2.54 5.75
CA ALA A 56 -6.82 2.36 4.31
C ALA A 56 -5.72 3.28 3.76
N LEU A 57 -5.72 4.56 4.15
CA LEU A 57 -4.67 5.52 3.77
C LEU A 57 -3.29 5.10 4.28
N LEU A 58 -3.19 4.65 5.54
CA LEU A 58 -1.93 4.17 6.11
C LEU A 58 -1.37 2.96 5.36
N THR A 59 -2.25 2.01 5.03
CA THR A 59 -1.87 0.81 4.26
C THR A 59 -1.44 1.18 2.84
N SER A 60 -2.21 2.04 2.17
CA SER A 60 -1.87 2.50 0.83
C SER A 60 -0.56 3.29 0.81
N GLY A 61 -0.33 4.16 1.79
CA GLY A 61 0.89 4.94 1.90
C GLY A 61 2.14 4.08 2.10
N GLN A 62 2.06 3.06 2.97
CA GLN A 62 3.14 2.08 3.14
C GLN A 62 3.44 1.32 1.85
N LYS A 63 2.39 0.93 1.12
CA LYS A 63 2.53 0.24 -0.17
C LYS A 63 3.25 1.13 -1.19
N LEU A 64 2.81 2.38 -1.37
CA LEU A 64 3.42 3.33 -2.29
C LEU A 64 4.90 3.58 -1.97
N ILE A 65 5.25 3.74 -0.70
CA ILE A 65 6.66 3.89 -0.28
C ILE A 65 7.47 2.64 -0.64
N SER A 66 6.92 1.44 -0.43
CA SER A 66 7.60 0.19 -0.75
C SER A 66 7.81 0.01 -2.26
N GLU A 67 6.80 0.36 -3.07
CA GLU A 67 6.87 0.32 -4.53
C GLU A 67 7.91 1.34 -5.03
N GLY A 68 7.82 2.58 -4.56
CA GLY A 68 8.76 3.63 -4.95
C GLY A 68 10.22 3.34 -4.57
N LYS A 69 10.46 2.71 -3.42
CA LYS A 69 11.82 2.24 -3.04
C LYS A 69 12.35 1.14 -3.96
N THR A 70 11.48 0.26 -4.44
CA THR A 70 11.86 -0.77 -5.41
C THR A 70 12.28 -0.13 -6.73
N GLU A 71 11.51 0.84 -7.23
CA GLU A 71 11.82 1.56 -8.48
C GLU A 71 13.11 2.38 -8.39
N ILE A 72 13.32 3.08 -7.27
CA ILE A 72 14.58 3.79 -7.03
C ILE A 72 15.76 2.81 -7.06
N PHE A 73 15.63 1.67 -6.39
CA PHE A 73 16.69 0.66 -6.37
C PHE A 73 16.98 0.08 -7.77
N GLU A 74 15.94 -0.22 -8.54
CA GLU A 74 16.07 -0.70 -9.92
C GLU A 74 16.69 0.36 -10.83
N GLY A 75 16.29 1.62 -10.70
CA GLY A 75 16.88 2.72 -11.44
C GLY A 75 18.36 2.97 -11.10
N GLU A 76 18.74 2.90 -9.82
CA GLU A 76 20.14 3.00 -9.38
C GLU A 76 21.00 1.86 -9.96
N LYS A 77 20.43 0.65 -10.02
CA LYS A 77 21.07 -0.50 -10.65
C LYS A 77 21.29 -0.26 -12.15
N LEU A 78 20.28 0.20 -12.88
CA LEU A 78 20.39 0.52 -14.31
C LEU A 78 21.46 1.58 -14.58
N ILE A 79 21.47 2.66 -13.79
CA ILE A 79 22.50 3.71 -13.90
C ILE A 79 23.91 3.15 -13.65
N THR A 80 24.05 2.24 -12.69
CA THR A 80 25.34 1.61 -12.39
C THR A 80 25.81 0.72 -13.53
N GLU A 81 24.91 -0.09 -14.09
CA GLU A 81 25.18 -0.97 -15.24
C GLU A 81 25.52 -0.16 -16.49
N ALA A 82 24.74 0.88 -16.80
CA ALA A 82 24.97 1.81 -17.89
C ALA A 82 26.36 2.47 -17.81
N ARG A 83 26.72 2.99 -16.63
CA ARG A 83 28.05 3.59 -16.41
C ARG A 83 29.18 2.59 -16.59
N ALA A 84 29.00 1.35 -16.11
CA ALA A 84 30.00 0.31 -16.27
C ALA A 84 30.18 -0.08 -17.74
N GLU A 85 29.09 -0.19 -18.50
CA GLU A 85 29.13 -0.48 -19.93
C GLU A 85 29.78 0.67 -20.72
N ALA A 86 29.32 1.91 -20.53
CA ALA A 86 29.90 3.08 -21.20
C ALA A 86 31.41 3.19 -20.95
N GLN A 87 31.87 2.89 -19.73
CA GLN A 87 33.29 2.89 -19.39
C GLN A 87 34.05 1.75 -20.08
N ARG A 88 33.49 0.54 -20.15
CA ARG A 88 34.07 -0.58 -20.91
C ARG A 88 34.25 -0.18 -22.37
N GLN A 89 33.19 0.31 -22.99
CA GLN A 89 33.19 0.71 -24.39
C GLN A 89 34.16 1.85 -24.68
N ARG A 90 34.30 2.82 -23.77
CA ARG A 90 35.33 3.86 -23.86
C ARG A 90 36.74 3.31 -23.88
N ASN A 91 37.04 2.32 -23.06
CA ASN A 91 38.36 1.70 -23.05
C ASN A 91 38.64 0.96 -24.37
N VAL A 92 37.64 0.25 -24.91
CA VAL A 92 37.74 -0.42 -26.20
C VAL A 92 37.93 0.59 -27.33
N PHE A 93 37.12 1.66 -27.36
CA PHE A 93 37.23 2.74 -28.34
C PHE A 93 38.66 3.30 -28.40
N ILE A 94 39.22 3.68 -27.24
CA ILE A 94 40.56 4.27 -27.16
C ILE A 94 41.61 3.29 -27.72
N ALA A 95 41.51 2.00 -27.39
CA ALA A 95 42.44 0.98 -27.88
C ALA A 95 42.34 0.79 -29.42
N LYS A 96 41.12 0.81 -29.97
CA LYS A 96 40.87 0.64 -31.41
C LYS A 96 41.23 1.88 -32.21
N ALA A 97 40.84 3.07 -31.74
CA ALA A 97 41.18 4.35 -32.35
C ALA A 97 42.70 4.57 -32.40
N GLY A 98 43.42 4.21 -31.33
CA GLY A 98 44.89 4.24 -31.34
C GLY A 98 45.51 3.36 -32.43
N SER A 99 44.91 2.20 -32.71
CA SER A 99 45.34 1.27 -33.75
C SER A 99 45.05 1.76 -35.19
N LEU A 100 44.01 2.59 -35.36
CA LEU A 100 43.62 3.15 -36.67
C LEU A 100 44.71 4.06 -37.26
N SER A 101 45.43 4.80 -36.40
CA SER A 101 46.54 5.66 -36.81
C SER A 101 47.72 4.91 -37.46
N GLY A 102 47.82 3.60 -37.21
CA GLY A 102 48.83 2.70 -37.80
C GLY A 102 48.32 1.81 -38.94
N ALA A 103 47.07 1.96 -39.38
CA ALA A 103 46.48 1.09 -40.40
C ALA A 103 47.10 1.34 -41.79
N GLN A 104 47.90 0.38 -42.26
CA GLN A 104 48.64 0.47 -43.53
C GLN A 104 47.84 -0.02 -44.76
N SER A 105 46.60 -0.48 -44.59
CA SER A 105 45.74 -0.93 -45.71
C SER A 105 44.28 -0.53 -45.52
N GLY A 106 43.60 -0.22 -46.63
CA GLY A 106 42.19 0.18 -46.65
C GLY A 106 41.24 -0.89 -46.08
N ILE A 107 41.54 -2.18 -46.30
CA ILE A 107 40.74 -3.28 -45.73
C ILE A 107 40.80 -3.28 -44.21
N HIS A 108 41.96 -2.97 -43.62
CA HIS A 108 42.09 -2.89 -42.17
C HIS A 108 41.38 -1.66 -41.61
N ALA A 109 41.44 -0.53 -42.32
CA ALA A 109 40.73 0.68 -41.95
C ALA A 109 39.19 0.50 -41.96
N THR A 110 38.63 -0.21 -42.96
CA THR A 110 37.19 -0.52 -43.02
C THR A 110 36.75 -1.36 -41.81
N LYS A 111 37.46 -2.45 -41.50
CA LYS A 111 37.13 -3.29 -40.34
C LYS A 111 37.22 -2.56 -39.01
N LEU A 112 38.18 -1.65 -38.85
CA LEU A 112 38.26 -0.82 -37.65
C LEU A 112 37.12 0.17 -37.57
N THR A 113 36.64 0.70 -38.71
CA THR A 113 35.48 1.59 -38.75
C THR A 113 34.21 0.86 -38.32
N GLU A 114 33.97 -0.35 -38.83
CA GLU A 114 32.85 -1.22 -38.41
C GLU A 114 32.86 -1.44 -36.89
N ILE A 115 34.02 -1.76 -36.30
CA ILE A 115 34.13 -1.92 -34.84
C ILE A 115 33.82 -0.62 -34.08
N LEU A 116 34.21 0.53 -34.63
CA LEU A 116 33.94 1.83 -33.99
C LEU A 116 32.46 2.20 -34.07
N GLU A 117 31.76 1.79 -35.14
CA GLU A 117 30.31 1.90 -35.28
C GLU A 117 29.60 1.02 -34.24
N ASP A 118 30.00 -0.26 -34.11
CA ASP A 118 29.45 -1.16 -33.07
C ASP A 118 29.61 -0.57 -31.64
N ILE A 119 30.73 0.09 -31.37
CA ILE A 119 30.98 0.74 -30.07
C ILE A 119 30.06 1.95 -29.87
N ALA A 120 29.76 2.70 -30.94
CA ALA A 120 28.85 3.82 -30.87
C ALA A 120 27.41 3.35 -30.55
N ASP A 121 26.96 2.27 -31.18
CA ASP A 121 25.66 1.65 -30.89
C ASP A 121 25.59 1.18 -29.42
N LEU A 122 26.65 0.55 -28.91
CA LEU A 122 26.71 0.13 -27.50
C LEU A 122 26.73 1.32 -26.51
N TRP A 123 27.18 2.50 -26.94
CA TRP A 123 27.06 3.71 -26.14
C TRP A 123 25.64 4.27 -26.13
N GLU A 124 24.92 4.19 -27.25
CA GLU A 124 23.51 4.56 -27.33
C GLU A 124 22.67 3.67 -26.39
N ASP A 125 22.88 2.35 -26.42
CA ASP A 125 22.26 1.40 -25.49
C ASP A 125 22.55 1.73 -24.01
N ALA A 126 23.76 2.18 -23.72
CA ALA A 126 24.15 2.55 -22.36
C ALA A 126 23.49 3.87 -21.93
N ASP A 127 23.32 4.83 -22.84
CA ASP A 127 22.64 6.08 -22.57
C ASP A 127 21.13 5.86 -22.36
N GLU A 128 20.49 5.00 -23.17
CA GLU A 128 19.09 4.61 -23.00
C GLU A 128 18.86 4.02 -21.59
N LYS A 129 19.66 3.03 -21.17
CA LYS A 129 19.58 2.47 -19.81
C LYS A 129 19.79 3.51 -18.71
N PHE A 130 20.64 4.51 -18.96
CA PHE A 130 20.87 5.59 -18.01
C PHE A 130 19.66 6.52 -17.91
N VAL A 131 18.98 6.79 -19.02
CA VAL A 131 17.72 7.54 -19.06
C VAL A 131 16.61 6.77 -18.35
N ASP A 132 16.40 5.50 -18.71
CA ASP A 132 15.41 4.62 -18.05
C ASP A 132 15.64 4.55 -16.54
N GLY A 133 16.91 4.42 -16.12
CA GLY A 133 17.26 4.40 -14.71
C GLY A 133 16.93 5.70 -13.97
N LYS A 134 17.02 6.85 -14.64
CA LYS A 134 16.58 8.13 -14.04
C LYS A 134 15.07 8.24 -13.95
N GLU A 135 14.36 7.80 -14.98
CA GLU A 135 12.90 7.80 -15.01
C GLU A 135 12.34 6.95 -13.85
N LEU A 136 12.88 5.74 -13.65
CA LEU A 136 12.51 4.90 -12.50
C LEU A 136 12.78 5.57 -11.14
N ILE A 137 13.90 6.29 -11.00
CA ILE A 137 14.19 7.03 -9.77
C ILE A 137 13.19 8.18 -9.57
N GLU A 138 12.82 8.90 -10.63
CA GLU A 138 11.86 9.99 -10.56
C GLU A 138 10.44 9.50 -10.22
N GLU A 139 9.99 8.43 -10.89
CA GLU A 139 8.72 7.77 -10.59
C GLU A 139 8.71 7.23 -9.15
N GLY A 140 9.78 6.57 -8.74
CA GLY A 140 9.89 6.01 -7.40
C GLY A 140 9.88 7.08 -6.31
N ASN A 141 10.57 8.21 -6.53
CA ASN A 141 10.51 9.37 -5.63
C ASN A 141 9.09 9.97 -5.55
N THR A 142 8.38 10.02 -6.68
CA THR A 142 6.98 10.47 -6.71
C THR A 142 6.09 9.56 -5.86
N LYS A 143 6.21 8.22 -6.02
CA LYS A 143 5.46 7.25 -5.20
C LYS A 143 5.80 7.35 -3.72
N VAL A 144 7.06 7.57 -3.35
CA VAL A 144 7.46 7.80 -1.95
C VAL A 144 6.78 9.05 -1.39
N ALA A 145 6.81 10.17 -2.12
CA ALA A 145 6.19 11.42 -1.68
C ALA A 145 4.66 11.30 -1.54
N GLU A 146 3.99 10.66 -2.50
CA GLU A 146 2.56 10.36 -2.42
C GLU A 146 2.24 9.46 -1.22
N GLY A 147 3.08 8.45 -0.98
CA GLY A 147 2.93 7.56 0.16
C GLY A 147 3.08 8.28 1.50
N GLU A 148 4.08 9.16 1.65
CA GLU A 148 4.26 10.00 2.85
C GLU A 148 3.06 10.93 3.09
N SER A 149 2.52 11.54 2.03
CA SER A 149 1.30 12.34 2.11
C SER A 149 0.10 11.51 2.58
N ALA A 150 -0.08 10.31 2.04
CA ALA A 150 -1.14 9.38 2.47
C ALA A 150 -0.97 8.96 3.95
N LEU A 151 0.27 8.75 4.41
CA LEU A 151 0.54 8.46 5.81
C LEU A 151 0.14 9.62 6.72
N GLN A 152 0.53 10.84 6.37
CA GLN A 152 0.20 12.04 7.16
C GLN A 152 -1.31 12.28 7.25
N GLN A 153 -2.02 12.14 6.12
CA GLN A 153 -3.47 12.25 6.07
C GLN A 153 -4.14 11.14 6.90
N GLY A 154 -3.66 9.90 6.77
CA GLY A 154 -4.13 8.76 7.54
C GLY A 154 -3.96 8.97 9.05
N GLN A 155 -2.79 9.42 9.52
CA GLN A 155 -2.54 9.70 10.94
C GLN A 155 -3.47 10.80 11.48
N THR A 156 -3.64 11.88 10.73
CA THR A 156 -4.54 12.99 11.10
C THR A 156 -5.98 12.50 11.22
N MET A 157 -6.46 11.74 10.24
CA MET A 157 -7.82 11.19 10.23
C MET A 157 -8.03 10.17 11.35
N LEU A 158 -7.02 9.35 11.66
CA LEU A 158 -7.06 8.41 12.78
C LEU A 158 -7.22 9.14 14.12
N GLY A 159 -6.45 10.22 14.33
CA GLY A 159 -6.55 11.05 15.52
C GLY A 159 -7.92 11.71 15.66
N ASN A 160 -8.42 12.32 14.58
CA ASN A 160 -9.74 12.95 14.54
C ASN A 160 -10.87 11.94 14.83
N GLY A 161 -10.82 10.76 14.21
CA GLY A 161 -11.80 9.70 14.41
C GLY A 161 -11.83 9.20 15.86
N ARG A 162 -10.65 8.92 16.44
CA ARG A 162 -10.52 8.54 17.87
C ARG A 162 -11.04 9.62 18.81
N SER A 163 -10.67 10.88 18.58
CA SER A 163 -11.15 12.01 19.39
C SER A 163 -12.68 12.13 19.32
N ARG A 164 -13.29 11.96 18.14
CA ARG A 164 -14.74 12.03 17.98
C ARG A 164 -15.45 10.90 18.73
N MET A 165 -14.93 9.68 18.66
CA MET A 165 -15.46 8.53 19.39
C MET A 165 -15.36 8.76 20.91
N GLN A 166 -14.20 9.20 21.39
CA GLN A 166 -13.98 9.51 22.81
C GLN A 166 -14.93 10.60 23.32
N GLN A 167 -15.12 11.68 22.55
CA GLN A 167 -16.05 12.75 22.91
C GLN A 167 -17.51 12.27 22.96
N ALA A 168 -17.92 11.43 22.02
CA ALA A 168 -19.26 10.85 22.02
C ALA A 168 -19.49 10.00 23.28
N GLU A 169 -18.47 9.25 23.68
CA GLU A 169 -18.50 8.45 24.89
C GLU A 169 -18.50 9.28 26.17
N THR A 170 -17.61 10.27 26.31
CA THR A 170 -17.60 11.16 27.49
C THR A 170 -18.96 11.83 27.67
N LYS A 171 -19.55 12.36 26.61
CA LYS A 171 -20.90 12.97 26.66
C LYS A 171 -21.97 11.97 27.05
N TYR A 172 -21.86 10.72 26.60
CA TYR A 172 -22.80 9.68 27.00
C TYR A 172 -22.69 9.37 28.50
N GLN A 173 -21.46 9.27 29.02
CA GLN A 173 -21.20 9.06 30.44
C GLN A 173 -21.75 10.21 31.28
N GLU A 174 -21.57 11.46 30.83
CA GLU A 174 -22.16 12.65 31.47
C GLU A 174 -23.69 12.61 31.50
N ARG A 175 -24.34 12.14 30.42
CA ARG A 175 -25.81 12.08 30.34
C ARG A 175 -26.42 10.96 31.19
N THR A 176 -25.72 9.84 31.34
CA THR A 176 -26.30 8.60 31.90
C THR A 176 -25.70 8.18 33.24
N GLY A 177 -24.54 8.73 33.61
CA GLY A 177 -23.73 8.25 34.74
C GLY A 177 -23.09 6.88 34.48
N GLN A 178 -23.19 6.33 33.27
CA GLN A 178 -22.68 4.99 32.92
C GLN A 178 -21.45 5.08 32.01
N GLY A 179 -20.30 4.60 32.52
CA GLY A 179 -19.08 4.32 31.74
C GLY A 179 -19.25 3.08 30.84
N LEU A 180 -18.82 3.16 29.57
CA LEU A 180 -18.90 2.03 28.63
C LEU A 180 -17.54 1.41 28.24
N VAL A 181 -16.41 2.12 28.38
CA VAL A 181 -15.08 1.59 28.01
C VAL A 181 -14.63 0.40 28.85
N GLU A 182 -15.15 0.21 30.07
CA GLU A 182 -14.58 -0.78 31.01
C GLU A 182 -14.73 -2.25 30.55
N GLN A 183 -15.38 -2.52 29.40
CA GLN A 183 -15.50 -3.87 28.82
C GLN A 183 -15.11 -4.02 27.34
N MET A 184 -14.65 -2.98 26.66
CA MET A 184 -14.24 -3.11 25.25
C MET A 184 -12.72 -3.04 25.12
N HIS A 185 -12.08 -4.22 25.15
CA HIS A 185 -10.77 -4.42 24.54
C HIS A 185 -10.84 -3.94 23.08
N ILE A 186 -10.46 -2.70 22.84
CA ILE A 186 -9.78 -2.38 21.60
C ILE A 186 -8.47 -3.13 21.77
N GLU A 187 -8.32 -4.30 21.14
CA GLU A 187 -7.02 -4.95 21.01
C GLU A 187 -6.09 -3.95 20.33
N GLU A 188 -5.42 -3.17 21.16
CA GLU A 188 -4.22 -2.45 20.82
C GLU A 188 -3.17 -3.55 20.63
N GLN A 189 -3.17 -4.19 19.46
CA GLN A 189 -2.02 -4.95 19.01
C GLN A 189 -0.86 -3.94 18.95
N SER A 190 -0.07 -3.92 20.01
CA SER A 190 1.25 -3.32 20.03
C SER A 190 2.09 -3.99 18.94
N ARG A 191 2.05 -3.46 17.73
CA ARG A 191 3.11 -3.71 16.77
C ARG A 191 4.15 -2.66 17.01
N ASN A 192 5.24 -3.10 17.63
CA ASN A 192 6.52 -2.43 17.57
C ASN A 192 6.74 -1.97 16.12
N PHE A 193 6.77 -0.65 15.93
CA PHE A 193 7.33 -0.03 14.74
C PHE A 193 8.85 0.04 14.91
#